data_AF-A0A3D4B2H0-F1
#
_entry.id   AF-A0A3D4B2H0-F1
#
_cell.length_a   1.000
_cell.length_b   1.000
_cell.length_c   1.000
_cell.angle_alpha   90.00
_cell.angle_beta   90.00
_cell.angle_gamma   90.00
#
_symmetry.space_group_name_H-M   'P 1'
#
loop_
_entity.id
_entity.type
_entity.pdbx_description
1 polymer ?
#
loop_
_entity_poly.entity_id
_entity_poly.type
_entity_poly.pdbx_seq_one_letter_code
_entity_poly.pdbx_strand_id
1 'polypeptide(L)' 'MEHLISSKDMARFVASGYLKYEDMVPEDLCKACREEMVNFGGYLAVGTPFEETWPKNTALGEAFRLPKVKGLIHSLVGP' A
#
# COMPACT_ATOMS: atom_id res chain seq x y z
N MET A 1 5.74 -10.59 10.84
CA MET A 1 4.65 -10.41 11.83
C MET A 1 4.57 -8.98 12.40
N GLU A 2 5.54 -8.10 12.14
CA GLU A 2 5.68 -6.83 12.89
C GLU A 2 4.71 -5.69 12.51
N HIS A 3 3.81 -5.88 11.54
CA HIS A 3 2.90 -4.83 11.07
C HIS A 3 1.48 -5.32 10.73
N LEU A 4 1.04 -6.44 11.32
CA LEU A 4 -0.34 -6.90 11.17
C LEU A 4 -1.31 -5.97 11.89
N ILE A 5 -2.55 -5.88 11.40
CA ILE A 5 -3.56 -5.05 12.05
C ILE A 5 -3.97 -5.64 13.41
N SER A 6 -4.40 -4.78 14.33
CA SER A 6 -4.90 -5.22 15.64
C SER A 6 -6.28 -5.87 15.54
N SER A 7 -6.68 -6.64 16.54
CA SER A 7 -8.05 -7.19 16.64
C SER A 7 -9.13 -6.10 16.66
N LYS A 8 -8.83 -4.94 17.25
CA LYS A 8 -9.71 -3.76 17.23
C LYS A 8 -9.88 -3.21 15.82
N ASP A 9 -8.79 -3.14 15.05
CA ASP A 9 -8.83 -2.68 13.67
C ASP A 9 -9.60 -3.68 12.79
N MET A 10 -9.39 -4.98 12.98
CA MET A 10 -10.16 -6.01 12.29
C MET A 10 -11.66 -5.90 12.58
N ALA A 11 -12.05 -5.69 13.84
CA ALA A 11 -13.46 -5.49 14.20
C ALA A 11 -14.07 -4.25 13.53
N ARG A 12 -13.33 -3.14 13.46
CA ARG A 12 -13.77 -1.94 12.72
C ARG A 12 -13.90 -2.21 11.23
N PHE A 13 -12.95 -2.94 10.63
CA PHE A 13 -13.02 -3.32 9.22
C PHE A 13 -14.27 -4.16 8.93
N VAL A 14 -14.54 -5.18 9.75
CA VAL A 14 -15.75 -6.01 9.62
C VAL A 14 -17.03 -5.19 9.77
N ALA A 15 -17.06 -4.24 10.71
CA ALA A 15 -18.24 -3.42 10.95
C ALA A 15 -18.47 -2.34 9.88
N SER A 16 -17.41 -1.77 9.30
CA SER A 16 -17.48 -0.58 8.43
C SER A 16 -17.14 -0.86 6.96
N GLY A 17 -16.54 -2.00 6.64
CA GLY A 17 -16.08 -2.37 5.30
C GLY A 17 -14.79 -1.67 4.85
N TYR A 18 -14.18 -0.81 5.68
CA TYR A 18 -12.93 -0.14 5.39
C TYR A 18 -12.17 0.27 6.65
N LEU A 19 -10.89 0.63 6.49
CA LEU A 19 -10.06 1.27 7.52
C LEU A 19 -9.45 2.55 6.96
N LYS A 20 -9.41 3.59 7.79
CA LYS A 20 -8.69 4.83 7.51
C LYS A 20 -7.49 4.93 8.43
N TYR A 21 -6.32 5.15 7.86
CA TYR A 21 -5.09 5.48 8.57
C TYR A 21 -4.62 6.85 8.11
N GLU A 22 -4.39 7.75 9.06
CA GLU A 22 -3.73 9.03 8.79
C GLU A 22 -2.21 8.80 8.73
N ASP A 23 -1.52 9.60 7.91
CA ASP A 23 -0.05 9.65 7.83
C ASP A 23 0.62 8.28 7.60
N MET A 24 -0.04 7.38 6.86
CA MET A 24 0.48 6.03 6.59
C MET A 24 1.71 6.05 5.68
N VAL A 25 1.73 6.98 4.72
CA VAL A 25 2.84 7.18 3.78
C VAL A 25 3.50 8.52 4.13
N PRO A 26 4.83 8.57 4.32
CA PRO A 26 5.54 9.82 4.60
C PRO A 26 5.27 10.90 3.54
N GLU A 27 5.16 12.15 3.97
CA GLU A 27 4.76 13.27 3.09
C GLU A 27 5.68 13.42 1.87
N ASP A 28 7.00 13.30 2.05
CA ASP A 28 7.96 13.42 0.95
C ASP A 28 7.80 12.29 -0.06
N LEU A 29 7.46 11.07 0.39
CA LEU A 29 7.18 9.95 -0.49
C LEU A 29 5.83 10.14 -1.22
N CYS A 30 4.82 10.72 -0.56
CA CYS A 30 3.58 11.12 -1.23
C CYS A 30 3.83 12.12 -2.37
N LYS A 31 4.71 13.11 -2.16
CA LYS A 31 5.11 14.07 -3.20
C LYS A 31 5.81 13.37 -4.36
N ALA A 32 6.78 12.49 -4.08
CA ALA A 32 7.48 11.72 -5.09
C ALA A 32 6.54 10.79 -5.90
N CYS A 33 5.59 10.12 -5.23
CA CYS A 33 4.55 9.34 -5.91
C CYS A 33 3.70 10.19 -6.86
N ARG A 34 3.32 11.40 -6.42
CA ARG A 34 2.55 12.33 -7.25
C ARG A 34 3.31 12.75 -8.49
N GLU A 35 4.61 13.04 -8.37
CA GLU A 35 5.47 13.35 -9.51
C GLU A 35 5.62 12.17 -10.46
N GLU A 36 5.79 10.94 -9.94
CA GLU A 36 5.82 9.72 -10.75
C GLU A 36 4.52 9.52 -11.53
N MET A 37 3.36 9.65 -10.87
CA MET A 37 2.05 9.45 -11.49
C MET A 37 1.77 10.42 -12.63
N VAL A 38 2.18 11.69 -12.50
CA VAL A 38 2.00 12.70 -13.56
C VAL A 38 2.85 12.38 -14.79
N ASN A 39 4.02 11.77 -14.59
CA ASN A 39 4.96 11.43 -15.67
C ASN A 39 4.77 10.00 -16.20
N PHE A 40 3.92 9.17 -15.56
CA PHE A 40 3.66 7.80 -15.98
C PHE A 40 2.60 7.77 -17.11
N GLY A 41 3.05 7.62 -18.34
CA GLY A 41 2.20 7.66 -19.54
C GLY A 41 1.62 6.31 -19.99
N GLY A 42 1.46 5.34 -19.09
CA GLY A 42 1.11 3.96 -19.49
C GLY A 42 0.31 3.16 -18.46
N TYR A 43 0.26 1.85 -18.67
CA TYR A 43 -0.37 0.89 -17.78
C TYR A 43 0.62 -0.21 -17.41
N LEU A 44 0.54 -0.70 -16.17
CA LEU A 44 1.25 -1.89 -15.73
C LEU A 44 0.43 -3.14 -16.05
N ALA A 45 1.10 -4.28 -16.16
CA ALA A 45 0.43 -5.55 -16.45
C ALA A 45 -0.55 -5.93 -15.33
N VAL A 46 -1.76 -6.30 -15.72
CA VAL A 46 -2.79 -6.80 -14.78
C VAL A 46 -2.54 -8.27 -14.47
N GLY A 47 -2.89 -8.69 -13.25
CA GLY A 47 -2.70 -10.07 -12.80
C GLY A 47 -1.25 -10.43 -12.41
N THR A 48 -0.32 -9.48 -12.49
CA THR A 48 1.03 -9.62 -11.95
C THR A 48 0.98 -9.75 -10.41
N PRO A 49 1.81 -10.62 -9.79
CA PRO A 49 1.92 -10.68 -8.34
C PRO A 49 2.20 -9.31 -7.72
N PHE A 50 1.59 -9.02 -6.56
CA PHE A 50 1.65 -7.70 -5.93
C PHE A 50 3.08 -7.17 -5.73
N GLU A 51 4.01 -8.05 -5.34
CA GLU A 51 5.43 -7.71 -5.14
C GLU A 51 6.16 -7.30 -6.42
N GLU A 52 5.61 -7.67 -7.57
CA GLU A 52 6.18 -7.44 -8.91
C GLU A 52 5.42 -6.37 -9.70
N THR A 53 4.20 -6.00 -9.27
CA THR A 53 3.35 -5.04 -9.98
C THR A 53 4.06 -3.71 -10.21
N TRP A 54 4.69 -3.14 -9.18
CA TRP A 54 5.45 -1.88 -9.29
C TRP A 54 6.95 -2.13 -9.41
N PRO A 55 7.69 -1.34 -10.21
CA PRO A 55 9.15 -1.42 -10.26
C PRO A 55 9.82 -1.13 -8.90
N LYS A 56 11.01 -1.69 -8.67
CA LYS A 56 11.71 -1.65 -7.36
C LYS A 56 12.49 -0.36 -7.08
N ASN A 57 12.44 0.59 -8.01
CA ASN A 57 13.19 1.85 -8.01
C ASN A 57 12.28 3.04 -8.34
N THR A 58 11.01 2.97 -7.92
CA THR A 58 10.04 4.05 -8.10
C THR A 58 9.34 4.35 -6.79
N ALA A 59 8.86 5.58 -6.63
CA ALA A 59 8.22 6.06 -5.41
C ALA A 59 6.93 5.29 -5.09
N LEU A 60 6.10 4.99 -6.10
CA LEU A 60 4.91 4.14 -5.92
C LEU A 60 5.31 2.74 -5.44
N GLY A 61 6.35 2.17 -6.04
CA GLY A 61 6.87 0.87 -5.60
C GLY A 61 7.35 0.90 -4.15
N GLU A 62 8.09 1.94 -3.75
CA GLU A 62 8.53 2.11 -2.37
C GLU A 62 7.35 2.26 -1.39
N ALA A 63 6.33 3.06 -1.75
CA ALA A 63 5.15 3.26 -0.92
C ALA A 63 4.39 1.94 -0.65
N PHE A 64 4.17 1.12 -1.68
CA PHE A 64 3.52 -0.19 -1.51
C PHE A 64 4.37 -1.20 -0.73
N ARG A 65 5.70 -1.01 -0.69
CA ARG A 65 6.62 -1.85 0.07
C ARG A 65 6.91 -1.35 1.47
N LEU A 66 6.33 -0.22 1.89
CA LEU A 66 6.39 0.22 3.28
C LEU A 66 5.87 -0.90 4.21
N PRO A 67 6.60 -1.24 5.28
CA PRO A 67 6.24 -2.38 6.13
C PRO A 67 4.80 -2.33 6.66
N LYS A 68 4.30 -1.12 7.01
CA LYS A 68 2.92 -0.90 7.44
C LYS A 68 1.89 -1.15 6.33
N VAL A 69 2.18 -0.73 5.10
CA VAL A 69 1.28 -0.93 3.94
C VAL A 69 1.22 -2.41 3.59
N LYS A 70 2.38 -3.09 3.51
CA LYS A 70 2.44 -4.54 3.29
C LYS A 70 1.69 -5.32 4.36
N GLY A 71 1.90 -4.95 5.63
CA GLY A 71 1.24 -5.59 6.76
C GLY A 71 -0.29 -5.42 6.74
N LEU A 72 -0.77 -4.23 6.37
CA LEU A 72 -2.19 -3.96 6.18
C LEU A 72 -2.79 -4.82 5.06
N ILE A 73 -2.16 -4.84 3.88
CA ILE A 73 -2.64 -5.63 2.73
C ILE A 73 -2.65 -7.11 3.08
N HIS A 74 -1.57 -7.63 3.66
CA HIS A 74 -1.49 -9.03 4.07
C HIS A 74 -2.56 -9.40 5.11
N SER A 75 -2.86 -8.49 6.05
CA SER A 75 -3.89 -8.74 7.07
C SER A 75 -5.31 -8.79 6.50
N LEU A 76 -5.58 -8.01 5.46
CA LEU A 76 -6.93 -7.88 4.87
C LEU A 76 -7.18 -8.84 3.71
N VAL A 77 -6.14 -9.17 2.94
CA VAL A 77 -6.24 -9.93 1.69
C VAL A 77 -5.61 -11.33 1.81
N GLY A 78 -4.69 -11.51 2.77
CA GLY A 78 -3.94 -12.75 2.95
C GLY A 78 -2.55 -12.75 2.32
N PRO A 79 -1.85 -13.91 2.33
CA PRO A 79 -0.55 -14.09 1.69
C PRO A 79 -0.60 -14.00 0.15
#